data_AF-A0A3C1QYD2-F1
#
_entry.id   AF-A0A3C1QYD2-F1
#
_cell.length_a   1.000
_cell.length_b   1.000
_cell.length_c   1.000
_cell.angle_alpha   90.00
_cell.angle_beta   90.00
_cell.angle_gamma   90.00
#
_symmetry.space_group_name_H-M   'P 1'
#
loop_
_entity.id
_entity.type
_entity.pdbx_description
1 polymer ?
#
loop_
_entity_poly.entity_id
_entity_poly.type
_entity_poly.pdbx_seq_one_letter_code
_entity_poly.pdbx_strand_id
1 'polypeptide(L)' 'MFYFDPWYLILVALPGMLIAGGASLMVRAAFGRYSRVPSRRGITGAQAARMMLDRAGVTGVEIVPTHGYLSDHYNPMT' A
#
# COMPACT_ATOMS: atom_id res chain seq x y z
N MET A 1 11.57 17.04 32.95
CA MET A 1 12.67 16.52 32.11
C MET A 1 12.26 15.13 31.63
N PHE A 2 12.26 14.87 30.32
CA PHE A 2 12.01 13.52 29.81
C PHE A 2 13.24 12.66 30.10
N TYR A 3 13.08 11.57 30.84
CA TYR A 3 14.14 10.60 31.11
C TYR A 3 14.19 9.60 29.97
N PHE A 4 15.36 9.44 29.35
CA PHE A 4 15.58 8.45 28.31
C PHE A 4 16.03 7.13 28.97
N ASP A 5 15.25 6.07 28.78
CA ASP A 5 15.58 4.72 29.23
C ASP A 5 16.05 3.86 28.05
N PRO A 6 17.35 3.51 27.97
CA PRO A 6 17.89 2.65 26.92
C PRO A 6 17.24 1.26 26.87
N TRP A 7 16.73 0.73 27.98
CA TRP A 7 16.10 -0.59 28.00
C TRP A 7 14.79 -0.64 27.23
N TYR A 8 14.06 0.48 27.18
CA TYR A 8 12.85 0.60 26.37
C TYR A 8 13.11 0.34 24.88
N LEU A 9 14.25 0.81 24.36
CA LEU A 9 14.61 0.58 22.95
C LEU A 9 14.79 -0.91 22.64
N ILE A 10 15.40 -1.65 23.56
CA ILE A 10 15.69 -3.07 23.35
C ILE A 10 14.44 -3.93 23.59
N LEU A 11 13.69 -3.65 24.65
CA LEU A 11 12.57 -4.52 25.06
C LEU A 11 11.27 -4.22 24.34
N VAL A 12 11.06 -2.99 23.88
CA VAL A 12 9.80 -2.56 23.24
C VAL A 12 10.02 -2.18 21.79
N ALA A 13 10.92 -1.23 21.52
CA ALA A 13 11.07 -0.70 20.17
C ALA A 13 11.62 -1.75 19.19
N LEU A 14 12.67 -2.49 19.57
CA LEU A 14 13.30 -3.48 18.70
C LEU A 14 12.34 -4.62 18.30
N PRO A 15 11.62 -5.31 19.21
CA PRO A 15 10.62 -6.31 18.81
C PRO A 15 9.52 -5.72 17.94
N GLY A 16 9.02 -4.51 18.26
CA GLY A 16 8.01 -3.83 17.47
C GLY A 16 8.48 -3.55 16.03
N MET A 17 9.71 -3.07 15.87
CA MET A 17 10.34 -2.83 14.57
C MET A 17 10.56 -4.13 13.79
N LEU A 18 10.96 -5.22 14.45
CA LEU A 18 11.14 -6.52 13.81
C LEU A 18 9.81 -7.05 13.26
N ILE A 19 8.73 -6.95 14.03
CA ILE A 19 7.39 -7.37 13.59
C ILE A 19 6.92 -6.49 12.41
N ALA A 20 7.05 -5.17 12.52
CA ALA A 20 6.66 -4.24 11.45
C ALA A 20 7.48 -4.45 10.16
N GLY A 21 8.78 -4.68 10.30
CA GLY A 21 9.67 -5.01 9.19
C GLY A 21 9.31 -6.34 8.54
N GLY A 22 9.07 -7.38 9.34
CA GLY A 22 8.62 -8.69 8.87
C GLY A 22 7.31 -8.62 8.07
N ALA A 23 6.30 -7.91 8.61
CA ALA A 23 5.04 -7.67 7.91
C ALA A 23 5.26 -6.93 6.58
N SER A 24 6.10 -5.90 6.59
CA SER A 24 6.43 -5.12 5.39
C SER A 24 7.10 -5.99 4.31
N LEU A 25 8.01 -6.89 4.70
CA LEU A 25 8.64 -7.85 3.79
C LEU A 25 7.62 -8.82 3.18
N MET A 26 6.69 -9.33 4.00
CA MET A 26 5.63 -10.22 3.53
C MET A 26 4.72 -9.54 2.50
N VAL A 27 4.31 -8.29 2.76
CA VAL A 27 3.49 -7.51 1.81
C VAL A 27 4.22 -7.29 0.49
N ARG A 28 5.50 -6.89 0.54
CA ARG A 28 6.31 -6.69 -0.67
C ARG A 28 6.47 -7.98 -1.47
N ALA A 29 6.69 -9.11 -0.80
CA ALA A 29 6.81 -10.41 -1.43
C ALA A 29 5.50 -10.86 -2.10
N ALA A 30 4.37 -10.72 -1.39
CA ALA A 30 3.06 -11.05 -1.94
C ALA A 30 2.74 -10.20 -3.17
N PHE A 31 2.94 -8.88 -3.09
CA PHE A 31 2.70 -8.00 -4.23
C PHE A 31 3.61 -8.33 -5.43
N GLY A 32 4.90 -8.59 -5.18
CA GLY A 32 5.84 -9.00 -6.23
C GLY A 32 5.44 -10.31 -6.92
N ARG A 33 4.88 -11.27 -6.18
CA ARG A 33 4.37 -12.53 -6.74
C ARG A 33 3.10 -12.32 -7.56
N TYR A 34 2.10 -11.65 -6.99
CA TYR A 34 0.77 -11.56 -7.60
C TYR A 34 0.64 -10.49 -8.67
N SER A 35 1.49 -9.46 -8.69
CA SER A 35 1.55 -8.48 -9.78
C SER A 35 1.90 -9.09 -11.15
N ARG A 36 2.53 -10.27 -11.15
CA ARG A 36 2.87 -11.03 -12.37
C ARG A 36 1.80 -12.03 -12.79
N VAL A 37 0.78 -12.24 -11.94
CA VAL A 37 -0.32 -13.16 -12.23
C VAL A 37 -1.42 -12.38 -12.95
N PRO A 38 -1.80 -12.75 -14.17
CA PRO A 38 -2.84 -12.05 -14.91
C PRO A 38 -4.20 -12.20 -14.20
N SER A 39 -5.04 -11.16 -14.26
CA SER A 39 -6.40 -11.27 -13.73
C SER A 39 -7.21 -12.25 -14.57
N ARG A 40 -8.17 -12.98 -13.95
CA ARG A 40 -9.05 -13.92 -14.67
C ARG A 40 -9.80 -13.29 -15.84
N ARG A 41 -10.05 -11.98 -15.79
CA ARG A 41 -10.76 -11.22 -16.82
C ARG A 41 -9.80 -10.54 -17.82
N GLY A 42 -8.49 -10.70 -17.65
CA GLY A 42 -7.48 -10.07 -18.52
C GLY A 42 -7.41 -8.54 -18.42
N ILE A 43 -8.03 -7.94 -17.39
CA ILE A 43 -8.09 -6.49 -17.22
C ILE A 43 -6.93 -5.96 -16.35
N THR A 44 -6.52 -4.72 -16.62
CA THR A 44 -5.53 -3.97 -15.84
C THR A 44 -6.14 -3.38 -14.56
N GLY A 45 -5.29 -2.94 -13.63
CA GLY A 45 -5.75 -2.24 -12.41
C GLY A 45 -6.57 -0.98 -12.71
N ALA A 46 -6.16 -0.19 -13.72
CA ALA A 46 -6.88 1.01 -14.13
C ALA A 46 -8.28 0.68 -14.68
N GLN A 47 -8.42 -0.40 -15.47
CA GLN A 47 -9.72 -0.86 -15.96
C GLN A 47 -10.60 -1.38 -14.82
N ALA A 48 -10.03 -2.08 -13.85
CA ALA A 48 -10.76 -2.53 -12.66
C ALA A 48 -11.27 -1.33 -11.83
N ALA A 49 -10.44 -0.29 -11.64
CA ALA A 49 -10.82 0.94 -10.96
C ALA A 49 -11.95 1.67 -11.72
N ARG A 50 -11.84 1.80 -13.05
CA ARG A 50 -12.91 2.40 -13.88
C ARG A 50 -14.24 1.67 -13.69
N MET A 51 -14.22 0.34 -13.78
CA MET A 51 -15.42 -0.49 -13.61
C MET A 51 -16.04 -0.34 -12.21
N MET A 52 -15.22 -0.18 -11.16
CA MET A 52 -15.72 0.07 -9.80
C MET A 52 -16.43 1.41 -9.71
N LEU A 53 -15.85 2.47 -10.28
CA LEU A 53 -16.41 3.82 -10.30
C LEU A 53 -17.72 3.87 -11.11
N ASP A 54 -17.73 3.28 -12.30
CA ASP A 54 -18.93 3.22 -13.16
C ASP A 54 -20.10 2.53 -12.44
N ARG A 55 -19.82 1.45 -11.71
CA ARG A 55 -20.83 0.74 -10.89
C ARG A 55 -21.32 1.55 -9.69
N ALA A 56 -20.46 2.39 -9.14
CA ALA A 56 -20.81 3.30 -8.06
C ALA A 56 -21.50 4.58 -8.56
N GLY A 57 -21.65 4.77 -9.88
CA GLY A 57 -22.18 5.99 -10.48
C GLY A 57 -21.25 7.20 -10.35
N VAL A 58 -19.98 6.98 -10.01
CA VAL A 58 -18.99 8.05 -9.84
C VAL A 58 -18.42 8.42 -11.21
N THR A 59 -18.72 9.64 -11.66
CA THR A 59 -18.26 10.19 -12.94
C THR A 59 -17.38 11.42 -12.72
N GLY A 60 -16.72 11.90 -13.77
CA GLY A 60 -15.87 13.10 -13.69
C GLY A 60 -14.49 12.89 -13.05
N VAL A 61 -14.12 11.66 -12.71
CA VAL A 61 -12.79 11.33 -12.15
C VAL A 61 -11.85 10.72 -13.19
N GLU A 62 -10.61 11.19 -13.22
CA GLU A 62 -9.54 10.67 -14.05
C GLU A 62 -8.76 9.57 -13.32
N ILE A 63 -8.37 8.51 -14.02
CA ILE A 63 -7.50 7.46 -13.47
C ILE A 63 -6.12 7.66 -14.07
N VAL A 64 -5.18 8.10 -13.24
CA VAL A 64 -3.81 8.39 -13.65
C VAL A 64 -2.82 7.40 -13.06
N PRO A 65 -1.76 7.03 -13.79
CA PRO A 65 -0.64 6.31 -13.20
C PRO A 65 0.15 7.23 -12.26
N THR A 66 0.54 6.71 -11.11
CA THR A 66 1.41 7.44 -10.16
C THR A 66 2.83 6.86 -10.18
N HIS A 67 3.80 7.72 -9.89
CA HIS A 67 5.18 7.29 -9.67
C HIS A 67 5.33 6.79 -8.23
N GLY A 68 5.48 5.48 -8.07
CA GLY A 68 5.79 4.85 -6.79
C GLY A 68 5.37 3.38 -6.74
N TYR A 69 6.02 2.61 -5.87
CA TYR A 69 5.76 1.18 -5.68
C TYR A 69 5.27 0.96 -4.26
N LEU A 70 4.01 0.51 -4.11
CA LEU A 70 3.34 0.39 -2.80
C LEU A 70 3.34 1.70 -2.02
N SER A 71 3.19 2.82 -2.73
CA SER A 71 3.06 4.16 -2.16
C SER A 71 1.63 4.65 -2.31
N ASP A 72 1.15 5.38 -1.31
CA ASP A 72 -0.13 6.05 -1.40
C ASP A 72 -0.01 7.34 -2.21
N HIS A 73 -0.98 7.57 -3.10
CA HIS A 73 -1.12 8.82 -3.84
C HIS A 73 -2.37 9.56 -3.34
N TYR A 74 -2.16 10.55 -2.47
CA TYR A 74 -3.20 11.44 -1.97
C TYR A 74 -2.98 12.85 -2.51
N ASN A 75 -3.93 13.34 -3.31
CA ASN A 75 -3.95 14.71 -3.78
C ASN A 75 -5.21 15.39 -3.22
N PRO A 76 -5.10 16.29 -2.22
CA PRO A 76 -6.26 16.98 -1.65
C PRO A 76 -6.78 18.14 -2.52
N MET A 77 -6.06 18.52 -3.56
CA MET A 77 -6.37 19.68 -4.41
C MET A 77 -7.18 19.31 -5.66
N THR A 78 -7.56 18.04 -5.82
CA THR A 78 -8.30 17.52 -6.98
C THR A 78 -9.15 16.34 -6.53
#